data_AF-A0A0S7X1X1-F1
#
_entry.id   AF-A0A0S7X1X1-F1
#
_cell.length_a   1.000
_cell.length_b   1.000
_cell.length_c   1.000
_cell.angle_alpha   90.00
_cell.angle_beta   90.00
_cell.angle_gamma   90.00
#
_symmetry.space_group_name_H-M   'P 1'
#
loop_
_entity.id
_entity.type
_entity.pdbx_description
1 polymer ?
#
loop_
_entity_poly.entity_id
_entity_poly.type
_entity_poly.pdbx_seq_one_letter_code
_entity_poly.pdbx_strand_id
1 'polypeptide(L)'
;MKSRRRGRTQLLVLLVLGCAAGCRSPEPVARPATPAFDPCAERLHEISGRLLLYYSLNRRLPPSLEELRTVTRDEAELTYVCPQSGETYIYRAEGLALPDGAGSLVLYDAVPVHNGGRWGIVVNRNAPGTPLTAGVVWIDETVMRSIAGGAEPLEEAGAE
;
A
#
# COMPACT_ATOMS: atom_id res chain seq x y z
N MET A 1 48.18 -14.79 -43.12
CA MET A 1 48.39 -16.10 -42.45
C MET A 1 47.94 -15.92 -41.01
N LYS A 2 47.02 -16.64 -40.36
CA LYS A 2 46.66 -18.05 -40.45
C LYS A 2 45.21 -18.22 -39.94
N SER A 3 44.37 -18.81 -40.78
CA SER A 3 43.01 -19.28 -40.52
C SER A 3 42.95 -20.28 -39.36
N ARG A 4 41.84 -20.31 -38.61
CA ARG A 4 41.26 -21.55 -38.08
C ARG A 4 39.75 -21.43 -37.84
N ARG A 5 38.99 -21.85 -38.86
CA ARG A 5 37.59 -22.29 -38.77
C ARG A 5 37.52 -23.68 -38.13
N ARG A 6 36.64 -23.89 -37.15
CA ARG A 6 36.00 -25.17 -36.78
C ARG A 6 34.64 -24.77 -36.19
N GLY A 7 33.48 -24.99 -36.81
CA GLY A 7 33.06 -26.19 -37.53
C GLY A 7 32.51 -27.20 -36.52
N ARG A 8 31.30 -26.96 -36.00
CA ARG A 8 30.48 -27.96 -35.30
C ARG A 8 29.00 -27.72 -35.60
N THR A 9 28.60 -28.30 -36.73
CA THR A 9 27.23 -28.69 -37.07
C THR A 9 26.97 -30.04 -36.41
N GLN A 10 25.90 -30.17 -35.62
CA GLN A 10 25.23 -31.36 -35.05
C GLN A 10 24.69 -30.94 -33.67
N LEU A 11 23.45 -31.19 -33.25
CA LEU A 11 22.47 -32.17 -33.65
C LEU A 11 21.10 -31.64 -33.19
N LEU A 12 20.10 -31.69 -34.07
CA LEU A 12 18.70 -31.37 -33.80
C LEU A 12 17.98 -32.69 -33.51
N VAL A 13 17.65 -33.00 -32.24
CA VAL A 13 16.72 -34.09 -31.87
C VAL A 13 16.01 -33.78 -30.54
N LEU A 14 14.73 -33.44 -30.66
CA LEU A 14 13.56 -33.85 -29.85
C LEU A 14 13.68 -33.97 -28.31
N LEU A 15 13.03 -33.04 -27.60
CA LEU A 15 12.10 -33.40 -26.51
C LEU A 15 11.02 -32.32 -26.35
N VAL A 16 9.96 -32.42 -27.14
CA VAL A 16 8.68 -31.75 -26.90
C VAL A 16 7.82 -32.73 -26.12
N LEU A 17 7.82 -32.66 -24.79
CA LEU A 17 6.74 -33.22 -23.96
C LEU A 17 6.86 -32.75 -22.51
N GLY A 18 5.80 -32.11 -22.01
CA GLY A 18 5.47 -32.22 -20.58
C GLY A 18 5.79 -31.02 -19.68
N CYS A 19 5.34 -29.81 -20.03
CA CYS A 19 5.08 -28.77 -19.02
C CYS A 19 3.66 -28.20 -19.21
N ALA A 20 2.65 -29.09 -19.16
CA ALA A 20 1.27 -28.70 -18.88
C ALA A 20 0.98 -28.86 -17.37
N ALA A 21 1.95 -28.55 -16.51
CA ALA A 21 1.69 -28.36 -15.09
C ALA A 21 0.84 -27.10 -14.98
N GLY A 22 -0.45 -27.28 -14.71
CA GLY A 22 -1.46 -26.24 -14.75
C GLY A 22 -1.00 -25.00 -14.00
N CYS A 23 -0.92 -23.89 -14.73
CA CYS A 23 -1.07 -22.56 -14.15
C CYS A 23 -2.47 -22.50 -13.54
N ARG A 24 -2.64 -23.04 -12.33
CA ARG A 24 -3.84 -22.83 -11.54
C ARG A 24 -3.74 -21.39 -11.05
N SER A 25 -4.24 -20.47 -11.88
CA SER A 25 -4.41 -19.08 -11.45
C SER A 25 -5.14 -19.14 -10.12
N PRO A 26 -4.59 -18.51 -9.06
CA PRO A 26 -5.31 -18.44 -7.79
C PRO A 26 -6.69 -17.88 -8.08
N GLU A 27 -7.72 -18.58 -7.60
CA GLU A 27 -9.09 -18.13 -7.74
C GLU A 27 -9.16 -16.72 -7.12
N PRO A 28 -9.60 -15.69 -7.87
CA PRO A 28 -9.71 -14.35 -7.32
C PRO A 28 -10.59 -14.46 -6.08
N VAL A 29 -10.03 -14.17 -4.90
CA VAL A 29 -10.82 -14.12 -3.67
C VAL A 29 -11.95 -13.13 -3.95
N ALA A 30 -13.18 -13.64 -3.99
CA ALA A 30 -14.34 -12.86 -4.35
C ALA A 30 -14.44 -11.70 -3.35
N ARG A 31 -14.16 -10.48 -3.82
CA ARG A 31 -14.34 -9.29 -3.00
C ARG A 31 -15.83 -9.19 -2.69
N PRO A 32 -16.24 -9.03 -1.42
CA PRO A 32 -17.63 -8.75 -1.10
C PRO A 32 -18.08 -7.53 -1.92
N ALA A 33 -19.30 -7.57 -2.44
CA ALA A 33 -19.87 -6.46 -3.19
C ALA A 33 -19.94 -5.24 -2.26
N THR A 34 -18.97 -4.34 -2.39
CA THR A 34 -19.03 -3.05 -1.70
C THR A 34 -20.18 -2.26 -2.32
N PRO A 35 -20.98 -1.52 -1.51
CA PRO A 35 -21.91 -0.56 -2.07
C PRO A 35 -21.15 0.35 -3.04
N ALA A 36 -21.80 0.79 -4.12
CA ALA A 36 -21.17 1.58 -5.18
C ALA A 36 -20.52 2.88 -4.68
N PHE A 37 -20.77 3.27 -3.44
CA PHE A 37 -20.23 4.44 -2.76
C PHE A 37 -20.00 4.12 -1.27
N ASP A 38 -18.75 4.23 -0.81
CA ASP A 38 -18.38 4.13 0.61
C ASP A 38 -17.81 5.49 1.06
N PRO A 39 -18.49 6.21 1.98
CA PRO A 39 -18.05 7.54 2.40
C PRO A 39 -16.72 7.54 3.18
N CYS A 40 -16.32 6.44 3.83
CA CYS A 40 -14.99 6.37 4.47
C CYS A 40 -13.88 6.25 3.41
N ALA A 41 -14.11 5.49 2.33
CA ALA A 41 -13.15 5.42 1.20
C ALA A 41 -12.97 6.77 0.49
N GLU A 42 -14.06 7.49 0.21
CA GLU A 42 -14.04 8.85 -0.35
C GLU A 42 -13.26 9.82 0.56
N ARG A 43 -13.53 9.79 1.88
CA ARG A 43 -12.79 10.61 2.84
C ARG A 43 -11.28 10.32 2.81
N LEU A 44 -10.89 9.04 2.74
CA LEU A 44 -9.48 8.66 2.63
C LEU A 44 -8.87 9.11 1.30
N HIS A 45 -9.63 9.14 0.21
CA HIS A 45 -9.17 9.71 -1.06
C HIS A 45 -8.85 11.21 -0.93
N GLU A 46 -9.71 12.00 -0.28
CA GLU A 46 -9.44 13.42 -0.01
C GLU A 46 -8.16 13.61 0.82
N ILE A 47 -8.00 12.83 1.90
CA ILE A 47 -6.82 12.88 2.76
C ILE A 47 -5.56 12.48 1.97
N SER A 48 -5.67 11.45 1.11
CA SER A 48 -4.55 10.98 0.27
C SER A 48 -4.02 12.06 -0.67
N GLY A 49 -4.91 12.87 -1.25
CA GLY A 49 -4.54 13.99 -2.10
C GLY A 49 -3.70 15.03 -1.34
N ARG A 50 -4.11 15.36 -0.11
CA ARG A 50 -3.35 16.31 0.74
C ARG A 50 -2.01 15.72 1.20
N LEU A 51 -1.94 14.43 1.50
CA LEU A 51 -0.69 13.74 1.82
C LEU A 51 0.31 13.81 0.67
N LEU A 52 -0.14 13.53 -0.55
CA LEU A 52 0.71 13.61 -1.75
C LEU A 52 1.17 15.05 -2.02
N LEU A 53 0.28 16.03 -1.83
CA LEU A 53 0.64 17.44 -1.95
C LEU A 53 1.70 17.84 -0.92
N TYR A 54 1.51 17.47 0.36
CA TYR A 54 2.50 17.72 1.41
C TYR A 54 3.85 17.10 1.08
N TYR A 55 3.84 15.84 0.63
CA TYR A 55 5.07 15.14 0.23
C TYR A 55 5.76 15.82 -0.96
N SER A 56 5.00 16.33 -1.93
CA SER A 56 5.58 17.01 -3.10
C SER A 56 6.42 18.24 -2.70
N LEU A 57 5.99 18.95 -1.66
CA LEU A 57 6.62 20.17 -1.15
C LEU A 57 7.77 19.87 -0.17
N ASN A 58 7.57 18.90 0.73
CA ASN A 58 8.48 18.65 1.86
C ASN A 58 9.40 17.44 1.65
N ARG A 59 9.16 16.62 0.62
CA ARG A 59 9.88 15.35 0.32
C ARG A 59 9.89 14.34 1.47
N ARG A 60 8.92 14.47 2.39
CA ARG A 60 8.64 13.58 3.51
C ARG A 60 7.15 13.56 3.79
N LEU A 61 6.67 12.49 4.43
CA LEU A 61 5.32 12.47 4.97
C LEU A 61 5.22 13.44 6.17
N PRO A 62 4.04 14.00 6.45
CA PRO A 62 3.90 14.89 7.60
C PRO A 62 4.11 14.11 8.90
N PRO A 63 4.56 14.77 9.99
CA PRO A 63 4.72 14.11 11.28
C PRO A 63 3.36 13.84 11.95
N SER A 64 2.32 14.60 11.58
CA SER A 64 0.95 14.44 12.06
C SER A 64 -0.07 14.87 10.99
N LEU A 65 -1.34 14.54 11.15
CA LEU A 65 -2.38 14.91 10.16
C LEU A 65 -2.70 16.41 10.17
N GLU A 66 -2.48 17.10 11.29
CA GLU A 66 -2.75 18.55 11.43
C GLU A 66 -1.89 19.38 10.47
N GLU A 67 -0.68 18.92 10.16
CA GLU A 67 0.24 19.55 9.22
C GLU A 67 -0.31 19.62 7.79
N LEU A 68 -1.25 18.74 7.42
CA LEU A 68 -1.91 18.79 6.10
C LEU A 68 -2.73 20.07 5.90
N ARG A 69 -3.10 20.78 6.98
CA ARG A 69 -3.78 22.08 6.90
C ARG A 69 -2.89 23.18 6.33
N THR A 70 -1.56 23.03 6.42
CA THR A 70 -0.60 24.05 5.98
C THR A 70 -0.42 24.11 4.46
N VAL A 71 -0.76 23.03 3.75
CA VAL A 71 -0.50 22.89 2.32
C VAL A 71 -1.73 23.12 1.44
N THR A 72 -2.91 23.31 2.04
CA THR A 72 -4.14 23.64 1.31
C THR A 72 -4.64 25.03 1.66
N ARG A 73 -4.96 25.84 0.65
CA ARG A 73 -5.59 27.16 0.84
C ARG A 73 -7.09 27.10 1.08
N ASP A 74 -7.73 25.97 0.79
CA ASP A 74 -9.17 25.80 1.01
C ASP A 74 -9.50 25.76 2.51
N GLU A 75 -10.51 26.55 2.87
CA GLU A 75 -11.08 26.60 4.23
C GLU A 75 -11.94 25.36 4.55
N ALA A 76 -12.16 24.46 3.57
CA ALA A 76 -12.90 23.24 3.79
C ALA A 76 -12.18 22.37 4.84
N GLU A 77 -12.79 22.32 6.03
CA GLU A 77 -12.29 21.59 7.18
C GLU A 77 -12.18 20.10 6.82
N LEU A 78 -10.95 19.61 6.75
CA LEU A 78 -10.70 18.19 6.59
C LEU A 78 -10.96 17.49 7.91
N THR A 79 -11.90 16.55 7.90
CA THR A 79 -12.18 15.70 9.05
C THR A 79 -11.29 14.46 8.96
N TYR A 80 -10.76 14.03 10.11
CA TYR A 80 -9.95 12.82 10.21
C TYR A 80 -10.71 11.69 10.92
N VAL A 81 -12.03 11.68 10.76
CA VAL A 81 -12.95 10.74 11.40
C VAL A 81 -13.62 9.89 10.32
N CYS A 82 -13.71 8.57 10.49
CA CYS A 82 -14.46 7.73 9.55
C CYS A 82 -15.96 7.99 9.70
N PRO A 83 -16.66 8.41 8.62
CA PRO A 83 -18.10 8.64 8.64
C PRO A 83 -18.96 7.49 9.20
N GLN A 84 -18.49 6.24 9.12
CA GLN A 84 -19.27 5.07 9.54
C GLN A 84 -19.06 4.72 11.02
N SER A 85 -17.82 4.76 11.53
CA SER A 85 -17.54 4.42 12.94
C SER A 85 -17.65 5.61 13.87
N GLY A 86 -17.44 6.84 13.38
CA GLY A 86 -17.26 8.02 14.21
C GLY A 86 -15.89 8.09 14.90
N GLU A 87 -15.00 7.13 14.64
CA GLU A 87 -13.66 7.09 15.22
C GLU A 87 -12.64 7.83 14.35
N THR A 88 -11.65 8.44 14.99
CA THR A 88 -10.52 9.07 14.29
C THR A 88 -9.67 8.01 13.59
N TYR A 89 -9.29 8.26 12.34
CA TYR A 89 -8.34 7.41 11.62
C TYR A 89 -7.00 7.35 12.36
N ILE A 90 -6.36 6.18 12.34
CA ILE A 90 -5.03 5.99 12.94
C ILE A 90 -3.97 6.33 11.91
N TYR A 91 -3.15 7.34 12.20
CA TYR A 91 -2.02 7.76 11.38
C TYR A 91 -0.69 7.25 11.93
N ARG A 92 0.19 6.77 11.04
CA ARG A 92 1.58 6.40 11.33
C ARG A 92 2.47 6.86 10.17
N ALA A 93 3.35 7.82 10.40
CA ALA A 93 4.20 8.40 9.35
C ALA A 93 5.21 7.37 8.80
N GLU A 94 5.67 6.46 9.64
CA GLU A 94 6.57 5.36 9.32
C GLU A 94 5.85 4.29 8.49
N GLY A 95 4.55 4.16 8.70
CA GLY A 95 3.66 3.18 8.09
C GLY A 95 3.89 1.75 8.58
N LEU A 96 2.90 0.89 8.34
CA LEU A 96 2.98 -0.55 8.60
C LEU A 96 3.29 -1.27 7.28
N ALA A 97 4.37 -2.05 7.24
CA ALA A 97 4.74 -2.79 6.03
C ALA A 97 3.65 -3.84 5.69
N LEU A 98 3.19 -3.85 4.45
CA LEU A 98 2.25 -4.87 3.99
C LEU A 98 2.98 -6.17 3.59
N PRO A 99 2.39 -7.36 3.86
CA PRO A 99 3.08 -8.65 3.65
C PRO A 99 3.46 -8.94 2.20
N ASP A 100 2.74 -8.37 1.24
CA ASP A 100 2.97 -8.53 -0.19
C ASP A 100 3.97 -7.51 -0.77
N GLY A 101 4.51 -6.62 0.07
CA GLY A 101 5.39 -5.54 -0.36
C GLY A 101 4.69 -4.46 -1.18
N ALA A 102 3.35 -4.38 -1.16
CA ALA A 102 2.60 -3.36 -1.90
C ALA A 102 2.89 -1.91 -1.45
N GLY A 103 3.47 -1.75 -0.26
CA GLY A 103 3.90 -0.48 0.30
C GLY A 103 3.77 -0.46 1.82
N SER A 104 3.62 0.75 2.36
CA SER A 104 3.38 0.97 3.79
C SER A 104 1.99 1.55 4.02
N LEU A 105 1.21 0.93 4.90
CA LEU A 105 -0.07 1.44 5.37
C LEU A 105 0.16 2.57 6.37
N VAL A 106 -0.16 3.81 6.00
CA VAL A 106 0.15 5.00 6.81
C VAL A 106 -1.06 5.63 7.49
N LEU A 107 -2.27 5.37 6.99
CA LEU A 107 -3.50 5.85 7.59
C LEU A 107 -4.57 4.77 7.45
N TYR A 108 -5.35 4.47 8.49
CA TYR A 108 -6.37 3.41 8.42
C TYR A 108 -7.46 3.57 9.47
N ASP A 109 -8.58 2.88 9.30
CA ASP A 109 -9.69 2.86 10.26
C ASP A 109 -9.26 2.35 11.65
N ALA A 110 -9.75 2.99 12.71
CA ALA A 110 -9.52 2.53 14.09
C ALA A 110 -10.25 1.23 14.45
N VAL A 111 -11.35 0.90 13.76
CA VAL A 111 -12.18 -0.28 14.00
C VAL A 111 -12.67 -0.90 12.68
N PRO A 112 -12.89 -2.23 12.60
CA PRO A 112 -13.21 -2.92 11.34
C PRO A 112 -14.70 -2.87 10.98
N VAL A 113 -15.23 -1.67 10.69
CA VAL A 113 -16.66 -1.46 10.42
C VAL A 113 -17.06 -1.73 8.96
N HIS A 114 -16.11 -1.96 8.05
CA HIS A 114 -16.37 -2.13 6.61
C HIS A 114 -16.40 -3.61 6.23
N ASN A 115 -17.52 -4.28 6.51
CA ASN A 115 -17.70 -5.73 6.31
C ASN A 115 -16.65 -6.57 7.06
N GLY A 116 -16.31 -6.15 8.29
CA GLY A 116 -15.30 -6.79 9.10
C GLY A 116 -13.86 -6.53 8.65
N GLY A 117 -13.64 -5.64 7.69
CA GLY A 117 -12.32 -5.11 7.32
C GLY A 117 -12.20 -3.61 7.58
N ARG A 118 -11.08 -3.05 7.13
CA ARG A 118 -10.71 -1.63 7.31
C ARG A 118 -10.31 -1.01 5.99
N TRP A 119 -10.69 0.23 5.76
CA TRP A 119 -10.08 1.06 4.76
C TRP A 119 -8.79 1.68 5.28
N GLY A 120 -7.87 1.96 4.36
CA GLY A 120 -6.66 2.72 4.66
C GLY A 120 -5.94 3.23 3.44
N ILE A 121 -4.93 4.07 3.66
CA ILE A 121 -4.05 4.64 2.65
C ILE A 121 -2.72 3.90 2.71
N VAL A 122 -2.39 3.25 1.60
CA VAL A 122 -1.07 2.68 1.36
C VAL A 122 -0.27 3.67 0.55
N VAL A 123 0.94 3.96 1.01
CA VAL A 123 1.92 4.70 0.22
C VAL A 123 2.97 3.74 -0.33
N ASN A 124 3.35 3.96 -1.58
CA ASN A 124 4.44 3.23 -2.19
C ASN A 124 5.54 4.21 -2.58
N ARG A 125 6.70 4.06 -1.93
CA ARG A 125 7.95 4.64 -2.40
C ARG A 125 8.55 3.64 -3.37
N ASN A 126 8.22 3.81 -4.64
CA ASN A 126 8.96 3.18 -5.71
C ASN A 126 10.45 3.62 -5.58
N ALA A 127 11.35 3.00 -6.34
CA ALA A 127 12.80 3.23 -6.26
C ALA A 127 13.21 4.72 -6.11
N PRO A 128 14.37 5.04 -5.48
CA PRO A 128 14.81 6.41 -5.28
C PRO A 128 14.66 7.28 -6.53
N GLY A 129 14.02 8.45 -6.38
CA GLY A 129 13.76 9.38 -7.49
C GLY A 129 12.42 9.21 -8.19
N THR A 130 11.63 8.19 -7.86
CA THR A 130 10.27 8.05 -8.35
C THR A 130 9.26 8.83 -7.48
N PRO A 131 8.11 9.25 -8.05
CA PRO A 131 7.04 9.87 -7.27
C PRO A 131 6.48 8.92 -6.22
N LEU A 132 6.17 9.45 -5.03
CA LEU A 132 5.35 8.75 -4.05
C LEU A 132 3.95 8.55 -4.66
N THR A 133 3.45 7.33 -4.64
CA THR A 133 2.04 7.06 -4.92
C THR A 133 1.30 6.76 -3.63
N ALA A 134 0.02 7.10 -3.58
CA ALA A 134 -0.87 6.76 -2.50
C ALA A 134 -2.14 6.11 -3.08
N GLY A 135 -2.62 5.04 -2.45
CA GLY A 135 -3.82 4.34 -2.84
C GLY A 135 -4.69 4.03 -1.64
N VAL A 136 -6.00 4.18 -1.80
CA VAL A 136 -6.99 3.75 -0.82
C VAL A 136 -7.29 2.28 -1.05
N VAL A 137 -7.15 1.46 -0.01
CA VAL A 137 -7.30 0.00 -0.08
C VAL A 137 -8.18 -0.51 1.04
N TRP A 138 -8.91 -1.59 0.75
CA TRP A 138 -9.60 -2.38 1.76
C TRP A 138 -8.68 -3.48 2.27
N ILE A 139 -8.63 -3.65 3.59
CA ILE A 139 -7.72 -4.54 4.29
C ILE A 139 -8.55 -5.50 5.13
N ASP A 140 -8.35 -6.79 4.89
CA ASP A 140 -8.93 -7.85 5.70
C ASP A 140 -8.39 -7.77 7.13
N GLU A 141 -9.26 -7.96 8.13
CA GLU A 141 -8.85 -7.83 9.53
C GLU A 141 -7.83 -8.87 9.97
N THR A 142 -7.74 -10.01 9.28
CA THR A 142 -6.68 -11.01 9.51
C THR A 142 -5.31 -10.45 9.09
N VAL A 143 -5.26 -9.77 7.94
CA VAL A 143 -4.05 -9.07 7.47
C VAL A 143 -3.71 -7.93 8.42
N MET A 144 -4.71 -7.13 8.82
CA MET A 144 -4.51 -6.02 9.76
C MET A 144 -3.91 -6.49 11.09
N ARG A 145 -4.44 -7.57 11.67
CA ARG A 145 -3.89 -8.16 12.90
C ARG A 145 -2.47 -8.66 12.72
N SER A 146 -2.16 -9.25 11.57
CA SER A 146 -0.80 -9.71 11.26
C SER A 146 0.20 -8.56 11.19
N ILE A 147 -0.14 -7.45 10.53
CA ILE A 147 0.78 -6.30 10.40
C ILE A 147 0.87 -5.48 11.68
N ALA A 148 -0.23 -5.37 12.45
CA ALA A 148 -0.24 -4.66 13.72
C ALA A 148 0.49 -5.43 14.82
N GLY A 149 0.39 -6.77 14.84
CA GLY A 149 1.11 -7.62 15.78
C GLY A 149 2.60 -7.77 15.48
N GLY A 150 3.02 -7.55 14.23
CA GLY A 150 4.43 -7.51 13.84
C GLY A 150 5.11 -6.15 14.09
N ALA A 151 4.34 -5.12 14.42
CA ALA A 151 4.88 -3.86 14.90
C ALA A 151 5.23 -4.03 16.39
N GLU A 152 6.35 -4.72 16.67
CA GLU A 152 7.00 -4.63 17.97
C GLU A 152 7.08 -3.14 18.35
N PRO A 153 6.71 -2.75 19.59
CA PRO A 153 6.90 -1.38 20.03
C PRO A 153 8.36 -1.03 19.78
N LEU A 154 8.64 0.03 19.02
CA LEU A 154 9.97 0.60 19.00
C LEU A 154 10.27 0.96 20.45
N GLU A 155 10.98 0.09 21.17
CA GLU A 155 11.58 0.41 22.46
C GLU A 155 12.24 1.75 22.25
N GLU A 156 11.74 2.76 22.97
CA GLU A 156 12.31 4.11 22.96
C GLU A 156 13.79 3.94 23.34
N ALA A 157 14.64 3.95 22.32
CA ALA A 157 16.08 3.91 22.50
C ALA A 157 16.43 5.16 23.29
N GLY A 158 16.67 4.95 24.59
CA GLY A 158 16.92 6.00 25.56
C GLY A 158 17.97 6.95 25.03
N ALA A 159 17.54 8.19 24.78
CA ALA A 159 18.44 9.32 24.71
C ALA A 159 18.76 9.72 26.16
N GLU A 160 19.86 9.17 26.68
CA GLU A 160 20.62 9.78 27.80
C GLU A 160 21.44 10.98 27.30
#